data_AF-A0A242K6K5-F1
#
_entry.id   AF-A0A242K6K5-F1
#
_cell.length_a   1.000
_cell.length_b   1.000
_cell.length_c   1.000
_cell.angle_alpha   90.00
_cell.angle_beta   90.00
_cell.angle_gamma   90.00
#
_symmetry.space_group_name_H-M   'P 1'
#
loop_
_entity.id
_entity.type
_entity.pdbx_description
1 polymer ?
#
loop_
_entity_poly.entity_id
_entity_poly.type
_entity_poly.pdbx_seq_one_letter_code
_entity_poly.pdbx_strand_id
1 'polypeptide(L)'
;MSKNLEIEYKTMLSEESFFRITDYFQLKEEDFFVQVNTYFDTLDSQLKQMNAGLRIRSFTDSAEITLKLPEKVGLLEITDTISLTQVQEITKSGVFPENSEVFQKLLQLNITTPLHKIGCLLYTSRCV
;
A
#
# COMPACT_ATOMS: atom_id res chain seq x y z
N MET A 1 12.12 -3.06 6.92
CA MET A 1 10.92 -3.33 7.71
C MET A 1 10.64 -2.13 8.60
N SER A 2 9.39 -1.71 8.73
CA SER A 2 9.00 -0.60 9.62
C SER A 2 7.57 -0.76 10.15
N LYS A 3 7.34 -0.28 11.37
CA LYS A 3 6.01 -0.08 11.95
C LYS A 3 5.83 1.37 12.31
N ASN A 4 4.76 1.99 11.81
CA ASN A 4 4.50 3.40 12.05
C ASN A 4 3.04 3.61 12.42
N LEU A 5 2.79 4.54 13.35
CA LEU A 5 1.47 5.09 13.58
C LEU A 5 1.29 6.28 12.62
N GLU A 6 0.43 6.12 11.61
CA GLU A 6 0.17 7.13 10.59
C GLU A 6 -1.07 7.96 10.96
N ILE A 7 -0.91 9.28 10.98
CA ILE A 7 -2.01 10.25 11.04
C ILE A 7 -1.95 11.05 9.74
N GLU A 8 -2.99 10.95 8.93
CA GLU A 8 -2.98 11.50 7.57
C GLU A 8 -4.29 12.25 7.27
N TYR A 9 -4.16 13.40 6.61
CA TYR A 9 -5.30 14.17 6.11
C TYR A 9 -5.22 14.24 4.59
N LYS A 10 -6.32 13.91 3.92
CA LYS A 10 -6.43 13.92 2.47
C LYS A 10 -7.65 14.70 2.02
N THR A 11 -7.48 15.47 0.97
CA THR A 11 -8.58 16.10 0.25
C THR A 11 -8.37 15.96 -1.25
N MET A 12 -9.46 15.87 -2.00
CA MET A 12 -9.41 15.91 -3.45
C MET A 12 -9.14 17.33 -3.91
N LEU A 13 -8.34 17.49 -4.95
CA LEU A 13 -8.02 18.78 -5.56
C LEU A 13 -8.65 18.86 -6.95
N SER A 14 -9.06 20.07 -7.35
CA SER A 14 -9.22 20.38 -8.77
C SER A 14 -7.86 20.43 -9.44
N GLU A 15 -7.83 20.21 -10.76
CA GLU A 15 -6.61 20.34 -11.57
C GLU A 15 -5.94 21.71 -11.39
N GLU A 16 -6.73 22.79 -11.39
CA GLU A 16 -6.24 24.14 -11.14
C GLU A 16 -5.56 24.28 -9.77
N SER A 17 -6.18 23.71 -8.72
CA SER A 17 -5.60 23.77 -7.37
C SER A 17 -4.33 22.93 -7.26
N PHE A 18 -4.26 21.81 -7.96
CA PHE A 18 -3.06 20.99 -8.05
C PHE A 18 -1.91 21.80 -8.66
N PHE A 19 -2.10 22.42 -9.83
CA PHE A 19 -1.06 23.22 -10.47
C PHE A 19 -0.63 24.44 -9.65
N ARG A 20 -1.58 25.10 -8.96
CA ARG A 20 -1.26 26.20 -8.05
C ARG A 20 -0.37 25.75 -6.89
N ILE A 21 -0.61 24.56 -6.34
CA ILE A 21 0.20 24.00 -5.25
C ILE A 21 1.58 23.60 -5.78
N THR A 22 1.66 22.95 -6.94
CA THR A 22 2.95 22.54 -7.51
C THR A 22 3.82 23.76 -7.83
N ASP A 23 3.24 24.84 -8.37
CA ASP A 23 3.96 26.09 -8.64
C ASP A 23 4.43 26.77 -7.34
N TYR A 24 3.53 26.89 -6.35
CA TYR A 24 3.85 27.53 -5.06
C TYR A 24 5.01 26.84 -4.33
N PHE A 25 5.04 25.51 -4.33
CA PHE A 25 6.13 24.72 -3.72
C PHE A 25 7.32 24.49 -4.67
N GLN A 26 7.29 25.03 -5.88
CA GLN A 26 8.34 24.90 -6.89
C GLN A 26 8.66 23.44 -7.26
N LEU A 27 7.64 22.58 -7.25
CA LEU A 27 7.77 21.16 -7.60
C LEU A 27 8.01 21.02 -9.10
N LYS A 28 9.03 20.26 -9.45
CA LYS A 28 9.43 19.95 -10.82
C LYS A 28 8.99 18.55 -11.19
N GLU A 29 9.00 18.26 -12.49
CA GLU A 29 8.66 16.93 -13.01
C GLU A 29 9.52 15.81 -12.40
N GLU A 30 10.81 16.09 -12.13
CA GLU A 30 11.75 15.17 -11.49
C GLU A 30 11.41 14.82 -10.02
N ASP A 31 10.60 15.65 -9.35
CA ASP A 31 10.14 15.38 -7.99
C ASP A 31 9.00 14.35 -7.97
N PHE A 32 8.40 14.06 -9.12
CA PHE A 32 7.32 13.08 -9.25
C PHE A 32 7.87 11.71 -9.64
N PHE A 33 7.43 10.68 -8.92
CA PHE A 33 7.69 9.29 -9.28
C PHE A 33 6.41 8.49 -9.45
N VAL A 34 6.51 7.43 -10.25
CA VAL A 34 5.43 6.49 -10.50
C VAL A 34 5.48 5.37 -9.46
N GLN A 35 4.30 5.04 -8.95
CA GLN A 35 4.08 3.88 -8.10
C GLN A 35 2.79 3.18 -8.54
N VAL A 36 2.78 1.85 -8.43
CA VAL A 36 1.61 1.02 -8.68
C VAL A 36 1.17 0.40 -7.36
N ASN A 37 -0.09 0.62 -6.97
CA ASN A 37 -0.65 0.01 -5.77
C ASN A 37 -1.57 -1.14 -6.18
N THR A 38 -1.23 -2.36 -5.79
CA THR A 38 -2.05 -3.56 -5.99
C THR A 38 -2.64 -4.00 -4.66
N TYR A 39 -3.96 -4.11 -4.59
CA TYR A 39 -4.69 -4.39 -3.35
C TYR A 39 -5.13 -5.83 -3.28
N PHE A 40 -5.10 -6.39 -2.08
CA PHE A 40 -5.43 -7.79 -1.79
C PHE A 40 -6.45 -7.88 -0.65
N ASP A 41 -7.35 -8.85 -0.74
CA ASP A 41 -8.30 -9.20 0.32
C ASP A 41 -8.70 -10.68 0.22
N THR A 42 -9.42 -11.20 1.21
CA THR A 42 -10.05 -12.52 1.12
C THR A 42 -11.29 -12.47 0.23
N LEU A 43 -11.81 -13.64 -0.18
CA LEU A 43 -13.03 -13.72 -0.99
C LEU A 43 -14.25 -13.10 -0.29
N ASP A 44 -14.31 -13.24 1.03
CA ASP A 44 -15.34 -12.67 1.90
C ASP A 44 -15.02 -11.26 2.41
N SER A 45 -13.95 -10.63 1.90
CA SER A 45 -13.53 -9.25 2.22
C SER A 45 -13.25 -9.00 3.72
N GLN A 46 -12.55 -9.92 4.37
CA GLN A 46 -12.26 -9.86 5.82
C GLN A 46 -11.46 -8.62 6.20
N LEU A 47 -10.45 -8.23 5.40
CA LEU A 47 -9.67 -7.02 5.69
C LEU A 47 -10.55 -5.79 5.63
N LYS A 48 -11.38 -5.68 4.59
CA LYS A 48 -12.36 -4.60 4.48
C LYS A 48 -13.33 -4.56 5.66
N GLN A 49 -13.86 -5.70 6.11
CA GLN A 49 -14.76 -5.76 7.27
C GLN A 49 -14.10 -5.24 8.55
N MET A 50 -12.77 -5.40 8.66
CA MET A 50 -11.96 -4.88 9.76
C MET A 50 -11.49 -3.43 9.55
N ASN A 51 -11.89 -2.76 8.47
CA ASN A 51 -11.33 -1.47 8.03
C ASN A 51 -9.80 -1.51 7.86
N ALA A 52 -9.25 -2.68 7.56
CA ALA A 52 -7.85 -2.89 7.25
C ALA A 52 -7.62 -2.82 5.74
N GLY A 53 -6.39 -2.51 5.34
CA GLY A 53 -6.00 -2.48 3.93
C GLY A 53 -4.66 -3.17 3.72
N LEU A 54 -4.61 -4.12 2.79
CA LEU A 54 -3.38 -4.76 2.36
C LEU A 54 -3.05 -4.38 0.92
N ARG A 55 -1.81 -3.96 0.69
CA ARG A 55 -1.32 -3.67 -0.66
C ARG A 55 0.10 -4.15 -0.86
N ILE A 56 0.42 -4.41 -2.12
CA ILE A 56 1.78 -4.32 -2.64
C ILE A 56 1.90 -2.98 -3.35
N ARG A 57 2.88 -2.16 -2.96
CA ARG A 57 3.30 -0.99 -3.72
C ARG A 57 4.56 -1.34 -4.48
N SER A 58 4.54 -1.11 -5.80
CA SER A 58 5.69 -1.33 -6.68
C SER A 58 6.15 -0.02 -7.28
N PHE A 59 7.47 0.15 -7.28
CA PHE A 59 8.21 1.19 -7.98
C PHE A 59 8.96 0.55 -9.16
N THR A 60 9.78 1.33 -9.85
CA THR A 60 10.58 0.85 -10.99
C THR A 60 11.53 -0.29 -10.61
N ASP A 61 12.18 -0.18 -9.46
CA ASP A 61 13.28 -1.05 -9.03
C ASP A 61 13.02 -1.76 -7.68
N SER A 62 11.96 -1.38 -6.98
CA SER A 62 11.70 -1.79 -5.61
C SER A 62 10.21 -2.02 -5.38
N ALA A 63 9.88 -2.79 -4.34
CA ALA A 63 8.51 -3.01 -3.93
C ALA A 63 8.41 -3.23 -2.43
N GLU A 64 7.21 -2.99 -1.90
CA GLU A 64 6.89 -3.17 -0.50
C GLU A 64 5.48 -3.73 -0.33
N ILE A 65 5.29 -4.53 0.71
CA ILE A 65 3.99 -4.94 1.21
C ILE A 65 3.64 -4.03 2.37
N THR A 66 2.45 -3.44 2.37
CA THR A 66 1.95 -2.65 3.49
C THR A 66 0.61 -3.19 3.97
N LEU A 67 0.52 -3.52 5.26
CA LEU A 67 -0.73 -3.76 5.97
C LEU A 67 -1.06 -2.54 6.83
N LYS A 68 -2.21 -1.92 6.57
CA LYS A 68 -2.79 -0.85 7.37
C LYS A 68 -3.88 -1.41 8.27
N LEU A 69 -3.83 -1.11 9.56
CA LEU A 69 -4.81 -1.51 10.57
C LEU A 69 -5.35 -0.27 11.29
N PRO A 70 -6.66 -0.20 11.59
CA PRO A 70 -7.21 0.89 12.38
C PRO A 70 -6.68 0.84 13.82
N GLU A 71 -6.30 2.01 14.34
CA GLU A 71 -5.90 2.21 15.73
C GLU A 71 -6.79 3.25 16.40
N LYS A 72 -6.65 3.41 17.73
CA LYS A 72 -7.42 4.43 18.48
C LYS A 72 -7.22 5.84 17.90
N VAL A 73 -6.02 6.12 17.39
CA VAL A 73 -5.68 7.36 16.70
C VAL A 73 -4.87 7.01 15.47
N GLY A 74 -5.39 7.30 14.27
CA GLY A 74 -4.70 7.02 13.01
C GLY A 74 -4.75 5.54 12.59
N LEU A 75 -3.74 5.11 11.84
CA LEU A 75 -3.57 3.74 11.35
C LEU A 75 -2.21 3.18 11.76
N LEU A 76 -2.17 1.94 12.22
CA LEU A 76 -0.91 1.19 12.30
C LEU A 76 -0.55 0.68 10.90
N GLU A 77 0.56 1.16 10.35
CA GLU A 77 1.16 0.62 9.14
C GLU A 77 2.29 -0.36 9.48
N ILE A 78 2.26 -1.54 8.90
CA ILE A 78 3.34 -2.53 8.93
C ILE A 78 3.83 -2.70 7.49
N THR A 79 5.10 -2.39 7.26
CA THR A 79 5.68 -2.38 5.91
C THR A 79 6.91 -3.28 5.81
N ASP A 80 6.87 -4.20 4.86
CA ASP A 80 7.97 -5.10 4.52
C ASP A 80 8.46 -4.85 3.10
N THR A 81 9.78 -4.73 2.93
CA THR A 81 10.41 -4.63 1.61
C THR A 81 10.45 -6.00 0.95
N ILE A 82 10.09 -6.07 -0.33
CA ILE A 82 10.14 -7.31 -1.13
C ILE A 82 10.81 -7.08 -2.48
N SER A 83 11.33 -8.16 -3.06
CA SER A 83 11.86 -8.15 -4.42
C SER A 83 10.74 -8.15 -5.47
N LEU A 84 11.05 -7.65 -6.67
CA LEU A 84 10.12 -7.72 -7.80
C LEU A 84 9.76 -9.17 -8.18
N THR A 85 10.65 -10.13 -7.96
CA THR A 85 10.36 -11.56 -8.14
C THR A 85 9.27 -12.02 -7.17
N GLN A 86 9.37 -11.64 -5.90
CA GLN A 86 8.33 -11.93 -4.90
C GLN A 86 6.99 -11.28 -5.25
N VAL A 87 6.99 -10.05 -5.81
CA VAL A 87 5.76 -9.43 -6.32
C VAL A 87 5.07 -10.31 -7.36
N GLN A 88 5.84 -10.86 -8.30
CA GLN A 88 5.30 -11.75 -9.33
C GLN A 88 4.76 -13.06 -8.73
N GLU A 89 5.47 -13.63 -7.76
CA GLU A 89 5.04 -14.84 -7.05
C GLU A 89 3.72 -14.60 -6.31
N ILE A 90 3.65 -13.55 -5.47
CA ILE A 90 2.44 -13.20 -4.70
C ILE A 90 1.28 -12.89 -5.64
N THR A 91 1.53 -12.18 -6.75
CA THR A 91 0.47 -11.85 -7.72
C THR A 91 -0.10 -13.10 -8.41
N LYS A 92 0.72 -14.15 -8.58
CA LYS A 92 0.29 -15.43 -9.19
C LYS A 92 -0.38 -16.37 -8.18
N SER A 93 0.19 -16.48 -6.98
CA SER A 93 -0.22 -17.48 -5.99
C SER A 93 -1.20 -16.94 -4.95
N GLY A 94 -1.20 -15.63 -4.70
CA GLY A 94 -1.88 -15.02 -3.55
C GLY A 94 -1.20 -15.31 -2.20
N VAL A 95 -0.06 -16.01 -2.20
CA VAL A 95 0.66 -16.43 -0.99
C VAL A 95 1.73 -15.40 -0.66
N PHE A 96 1.68 -14.90 0.57
CA PHE A 96 2.62 -13.90 1.08
C PHE A 96 3.80 -14.59 1.79
N PRO A 97 5.01 -13.97 1.83
CA PRO A 97 6.19 -14.60 2.39
C PRO A 97 6.04 -14.85 3.91
N GLU A 98 6.22 -16.09 4.36
CA GLU A 98 5.99 -16.47 5.77
C GLU A 98 6.90 -15.75 6.76
N ASN A 99 8.11 -15.38 6.31
CA ASN A 99 9.08 -14.64 7.08
C ASN A 99 8.79 -13.13 7.17
N SER A 100 7.72 -12.63 6.55
CA SER A 100 7.34 -11.22 6.60
C SER A 100 6.50 -10.90 7.84
N GLU A 101 6.67 -9.71 8.38
CA GLU A 101 5.92 -9.26 9.55
C GLU A 101 4.44 -9.03 9.22
N VAL A 102 4.17 -8.60 7.98
CA VAL A 102 2.81 -8.53 7.44
C VAL A 102 2.14 -9.91 7.48
N PHE A 103 2.83 -10.98 7.05
CA PHE A 103 2.27 -12.33 7.08
C PHE A 103 2.00 -12.78 8.51
N GLN A 104 2.95 -12.58 9.43
CA GLN A 104 2.75 -12.90 10.84
C GLN A 104 1.57 -12.13 11.44
N LYS A 105 1.39 -10.86 11.06
CA LYS A 105 0.23 -10.08 11.51
C LYS A 105 -1.08 -10.59 10.94
N LEU A 106 -1.14 -10.97 9.66
CA LEU A 106 -2.33 -11.57 9.04
C LEU A 106 -2.75 -12.84 9.80
N LEU A 107 -1.80 -13.71 10.15
CA LEU A 107 -2.07 -14.89 10.96
C LEU A 107 -2.65 -14.55 12.34
N GLN A 108 -2.09 -13.53 13.02
CA GLN A 108 -2.63 -13.05 14.31
C GLN A 108 -4.07 -12.51 14.21
N LEU A 109 -4.47 -12.02 13.03
CA LEU A 109 -5.82 -11.56 12.74
C LEU A 109 -6.75 -12.71 12.25
N ASN A 110 -6.27 -13.95 12.25
CA ASN A 110 -6.94 -15.13 11.70
C ASN A 110 -7.22 -15.05 10.18
N ILE A 111 -6.42 -14.26 9.45
CA ILE A 111 -6.50 -14.15 8.00
C ILE A 111 -5.50 -15.12 7.39
N THR A 112 -6.01 -16.03 6.57
CA THR A 112 -5.20 -17.05 5.90
C THR A 112 -4.96 -16.67 4.44
N THR A 113 -3.80 -17.09 3.92
CA THR A 113 -3.50 -17.01 2.49
C THR A 113 -3.94 -18.30 1.80
N PRO A 114 -4.26 -18.30 0.49
CA PRO A 114 -4.04 -17.24 -0.48
C PRO A 114 -5.04 -16.07 -0.37
N LEU A 115 -4.55 -14.85 -0.59
CA LEU A 115 -5.38 -13.66 -0.76
C LEU A 115 -5.54 -13.33 -2.23
N HIS A 116 -6.65 -12.69 -2.57
CA HIS A 116 -7.04 -12.39 -3.94
C HIS A 116 -6.75 -10.92 -4.26
N LYS A 117 -6.18 -10.68 -5.44
CA LYS A 117 -6.05 -9.33 -5.99
C LYS A 117 -7.45 -8.77 -6.25
N ILE A 118 -7.79 -7.69 -5.56
CA ILE A 118 -9.10 -7.00 -5.69
C ILE A 118 -9.03 -5.73 -6.54
N GLY A 119 -7.84 -5.20 -6.78
CA GLY A 119 -7.68 -3.97 -7.55
C GLY A 119 -6.23 -3.61 -7.82
N CYS A 120 -6.03 -2.75 -8.82
CA CYS A 120 -4.73 -2.20 -9.16
C CYS A 120 -4.91 -0.75 -9.61
N LEU A 121 -4.18 0.15 -8.97
CA LEU A 121 -4.13 1.57 -9.33
C LEU A 121 -2.74 1.85 -9.89
N LEU A 122 -2.70 2.00 -11.21
CA LEU A 122 -1.47 2.10 -12.01
C LEU A 122 -0.79 3.48 -11.95
N TYR A 123 -1.51 4.54 -11.61
CA TYR A 123 -1.01 5.91 -11.72
C TYR A 123 -1.26 6.71 -10.46
N THR A 124 -0.21 6.91 -9.68
CA THR A 124 -0.12 8.02 -8.73
C THR A 124 1.26 8.65 -8.88
N SER A 125 1.35 9.73 -9.65
CA SER A 125 2.51 10.62 -9.60
C SER A 125 2.47 11.31 -8.24
N ARG A 126 3.48 11.05 -7.40
CA ARG A 126 3.61 11.69 -6.09
C ARG A 126 4.93 12.44 -6.02
N CYS A 127 4.88 13.61 -5.41
CA CYS A 127 6.02 14.29 -4.83
C CYS A 127 6.04 13.98 -3.32
N VAL A 128 7.22 13.80 -2.73
CA VAL A 128 7.41 13.62 -1.28
C VAL A 128 7.84 14.94 -0.66
#